data_AF-A0A3D1N4I6-F1
#
_entry.id   AF-A0A3D1N4I6-F1
#
_cell.length_a   1.000
_cell.length_b   1.000
_cell.length_c   1.000
_cell.angle_alpha   90.00
_cell.angle_beta   90.00
_cell.angle_gamma   90.00
#
_symmetry.space_group_name_H-M   'P 1'
#
loop_
_entity.id
_entity.type
_entity.pdbx_description
1 polymer ?
#
loop_
_entity_poly.entity_id
_entity_poly.type
_entity_poly.pdbx_seq_one_letter_code
_entity_poly.pdbx_strand_id
1 'polypeptide(L)'
;MKDILFRLVRQDEYLDEAIETLDTPNAKPAAADIFALSLSLKMIKGNLDHVTALNKIQLTEIQPESNLSLYTKTILSYSSKMNKKVNRVRLLASSISAKNKKAAMRDAVSAKKGGGARGKNIAQLLEEQRAMEQLSTDIKYLKSSLNQLTATSRWLYIVSK
;
A
#
# COMPACT_ATOMS: atom_id res chain seq x y z
N MET A 1 -15.26 -15.06 11.01
CA MET A 1 -15.25 -15.04 9.53
C MET A 1 -15.88 -13.80 8.89
N LYS A 2 -17.11 -13.39 9.26
CA LYS A 2 -17.73 -12.16 8.70
C LYS A 2 -16.94 -10.89 9.02
N ASP A 3 -16.45 -10.74 10.25
CA ASP A 3 -15.59 -9.61 10.65
C ASP A 3 -14.30 -9.53 9.81
N ILE A 4 -13.65 -10.69 9.58
CA ILE A 4 -12.47 -10.79 8.71
C ILE A 4 -12.79 -10.26 7.30
N LEU A 5 -13.92 -10.68 6.71
CA LEU A 5 -14.33 -10.20 5.39
C LEU A 5 -14.59 -8.69 5.36
N PHE A 6 -15.31 -8.17 6.36
CA PHE A 6 -15.60 -6.73 6.43
C PHE A 6 -14.31 -5.90 6.50
N ARG A 7 -13.34 -6.34 7.31
CA ARG A 7 -12.01 -5.70 7.40
C ARG A 7 -11.27 -5.72 6.08
N LEU A 8 -11.32 -6.84 5.35
CA LEU A 8 -10.67 -7.01 4.05
C LEU A 8 -11.30 -6.12 2.97
N VAL A 9 -12.63 -6.04 2.92
CA VAL A 9 -13.35 -5.14 1.99
C VAL A 9 -12.92 -3.70 2.23
N ARG A 10 -12.92 -3.26 3.48
CA ARG A 10 -12.53 -1.90 3.84
C ARG A 10 -11.07 -1.59 3.50
N GLN A 11 -10.16 -2.54 3.66
CA GLN A 11 -8.76 -2.37 3.24
C GLN A 11 -8.63 -2.33 1.71
N ASP A 12 -9.45 -3.09 1.00
CA ASP A 12 -9.49 -3.10 -0.46
C ASP A 12 -9.96 -1.74 -1.00
N GLU A 13 -10.94 -1.10 -0.37
CA GLU A 13 -11.43 0.25 -0.66
C GLU A 13 -10.35 1.31 -0.38
N TYR A 14 -9.70 1.26 0.78
CA TYR A 14 -8.60 2.19 1.10
C TYR A 14 -7.41 2.06 0.14
N LEU A 15 -7.18 0.87 -0.43
CA LEU A 15 -6.19 0.68 -1.49
C LEU A 15 -6.63 1.30 -2.83
N ASP A 16 -7.94 1.36 -3.12
CA ASP A 16 -8.44 2.08 -4.31
C ASP A 16 -8.25 3.59 -4.13
N GLU A 17 -8.62 4.14 -2.98
CA GLU A 17 -8.39 5.57 -2.67
C GLU A 17 -6.90 5.96 -2.78
N ALA A 18 -6.01 5.09 -2.28
CA ALA A 18 -4.57 5.25 -2.41
C ALA A 18 -4.10 5.23 -3.88
N ILE A 19 -4.68 4.35 -4.71
CA ILE A 19 -4.40 4.30 -6.14
C ILE A 19 -4.88 5.58 -6.82
N GLU A 20 -6.11 6.03 -6.57
CA GLU A 20 -6.68 7.24 -7.16
C GLU A 20 -5.85 8.48 -6.83
N THR A 21 -5.42 8.61 -5.58
CA THR A 21 -4.54 9.68 -5.12
C THR A 21 -3.22 9.70 -5.90
N LEU A 22 -2.64 8.53 -6.17
CA LEU A 22 -1.37 8.39 -6.89
C LEU A 22 -1.50 8.44 -8.42
N ASP A 23 -2.65 8.07 -8.98
CA ASP A 23 -2.91 8.01 -10.42
C ASP A 23 -3.44 9.34 -10.98
N THR A 24 -3.63 10.34 -10.11
CA THR A 24 -4.12 11.66 -10.51
C THR A 24 -3.17 12.31 -11.55
N PRO A 25 -3.66 12.67 -12.75
CA PRO A 25 -2.83 13.23 -13.81
C PRO A 25 -2.13 14.52 -13.36
N ASN A 26 -0.84 14.65 -13.67
CA ASN A 26 0.00 15.78 -13.27
C ASN A 26 0.15 16.01 -11.76
N ALA A 27 -0.27 15.05 -10.92
CA ALA A 27 -0.08 15.14 -9.48
C ALA A 27 1.42 15.26 -9.15
N LYS A 28 1.76 16.36 -8.48
CA LYS A 28 3.01 16.52 -7.71
C LYS A 28 2.59 16.55 -6.24
N PRO A 29 2.30 15.37 -5.64
CA PRO A 29 1.85 15.34 -4.26
C PRO A 29 2.91 16.02 -3.38
N ALA A 30 2.46 16.91 -2.49
CA ALA A 30 3.35 17.56 -1.55
C ALA A 30 3.85 16.53 -0.53
N ALA A 31 4.90 16.88 0.23
CA ALA A 31 5.41 16.01 1.29
C ALA A 31 4.30 15.59 2.28
N ALA A 32 3.40 16.52 2.63
CA ALA A 32 2.25 16.26 3.50
C ALA A 32 1.31 15.17 2.94
N ASP A 33 0.98 15.23 1.63
CA ASP A 33 0.14 14.23 0.98
C ASP A 33 0.80 12.85 0.96
N ILE A 34 2.11 12.83 0.70
CA ILE A 34 2.91 11.59 0.71
C ILE A 34 2.94 10.99 2.11
N PHE A 35 3.11 11.81 3.16
CA PHE A 35 3.07 11.34 4.54
C PHE A 35 1.67 10.83 4.94
N ALA A 36 0.61 11.52 4.54
CA ALA A 36 -0.76 11.07 4.79
C ALA A 36 -1.01 9.70 4.14
N LEU A 37 -0.60 9.53 2.88
CA LEU A 37 -0.66 8.24 2.19
C LEU A 37 0.15 7.17 2.92
N SER A 38 1.37 7.50 3.36
CA SER A 38 2.22 6.60 4.15
C SER A 38 1.52 6.12 5.42
N LEU A 39 0.84 7.03 6.13
CA LEU A 39 0.07 6.71 7.32
C LEU A 39 -1.10 5.79 7.00
N SER A 40 -1.83 6.06 5.92
CA SER A 40 -2.90 5.16 5.44
C SER A 40 -2.38 3.76 5.13
N LEU A 41 -1.22 3.62 4.46
CA LEU A 41 -0.62 2.31 4.21
C LEU A 41 -0.21 1.58 5.49
N LYS A 42 0.26 2.30 6.52
CA LYS A 42 0.55 1.71 7.84
C LYS A 42 -0.71 1.22 8.53
N MET A 43 -1.81 1.98 8.48
CA MET A 43 -3.10 1.56 9.03
C MET A 43 -3.63 0.31 8.31
N ILE A 44 -3.53 0.27 6.98
CA ILE A 44 -3.89 -0.92 6.19
C ILE A 44 -3.03 -2.10 6.63
N LYS A 45 -1.71 -1.93 6.68
CA LYS A 45 -0.78 -2.98 7.15
C LYS A 45 -1.20 -3.55 8.51
N GLY A 46 -1.45 -2.69 9.50
CA GLY A 46 -1.86 -3.12 10.84
C GLY A 46 -3.14 -3.95 10.82
N ASN A 47 -4.12 -3.57 10.00
CA ASN A 47 -5.34 -4.36 9.82
C ASN A 47 -5.06 -5.71 9.14
N LEU A 48 -4.19 -5.77 8.13
CA LEU A 48 -3.83 -7.03 7.47
C LEU A 48 -3.08 -7.98 8.41
N ASP A 49 -2.21 -7.45 9.27
CA ASP A 49 -1.51 -8.24 10.30
C ASP A 49 -2.52 -8.82 11.31
N HIS A 50 -3.49 -8.00 11.74
CA HIS A 50 -4.57 -8.45 12.61
C HIS A 50 -5.43 -9.55 11.96
N VAL A 51 -5.85 -9.36 10.71
CA VAL A 51 -6.60 -10.38 9.96
C VAL A 51 -5.77 -11.65 9.79
N THR A 52 -4.46 -11.53 9.54
CA THR A 52 -3.55 -12.69 9.46
C THR A 52 -3.53 -13.47 10.78
N ALA A 53 -3.51 -12.78 11.93
CA ALA A 53 -3.61 -13.42 13.24
C ALA A 53 -4.96 -14.13 13.42
N LEU A 54 -6.08 -13.49 13.04
CA LEU A 54 -7.41 -14.11 13.07
C LEU A 54 -7.49 -15.37 12.18
N ASN A 55 -6.91 -15.33 10.97
CA ASN A 55 -6.84 -16.50 10.10
C ASN A 55 -6.07 -17.66 10.74
N LYS A 56 -4.99 -17.38 11.48
CA LYS A 56 -4.22 -18.41 12.19
C LYS A 56 -5.02 -19.05 13.33
N ILE A 57 -5.81 -18.26 14.06
CA ILE A 57 -6.72 -18.78 15.10
C ILE A 57 -7.80 -19.66 14.45
N GLN A 58 -8.41 -19.19 13.36
CA GLN A 58 -9.42 -19.98 12.65
C GLN A 58 -8.85 -21.27 12.06
N LEU A 59 -7.58 -21.28 11.63
CA LEU A 59 -6.89 -22.48 11.16
C LEU A 59 -6.83 -23.59 12.21
N THR A 60 -6.73 -23.27 13.50
CA THR A 60 -6.71 -24.28 14.57
C THR A 60 -8.09 -24.80 14.95
N GLU A 61 -9.15 -24.07 14.60
CA GLU A 61 -10.53 -24.37 14.99
C GLU A 61 -11.34 -25.02 13.86
N ILE A 62 -10.80 -25.03 12.63
CA ILE A 62 -11.56 -25.41 11.44
C ILE A 62 -11.73 -26.93 11.34
N GLN A 63 -12.95 -27.35 11.04
CA GLN A 63 -13.27 -28.74 10.70
C GLN A 63 -13.54 -28.84 9.18
N PRO A 64 -12.94 -29.84 8.49
CA PRO A 64 -13.33 -30.21 7.13
C PRO A 64 -14.84 -30.52 7.12
N GLU A 65 -15.55 -30.18 6.04
CA GLU A 65 -17.02 -30.24 5.91
C GLU A 65 -17.83 -29.06 6.48
N SER A 66 -17.19 -28.06 7.07
CA SER A 66 -17.90 -26.84 7.45
C SER A 66 -18.32 -26.02 6.21
N ASN A 67 -19.49 -25.38 6.24
CA ASN A 67 -19.95 -24.39 5.23
C ASN A 67 -19.02 -23.13 5.13
N LEU A 68 -17.84 -23.18 5.74
CA LEU A 68 -16.84 -22.12 5.79
C LEU A 68 -16.01 -22.01 4.51
N SER A 69 -16.01 -23.02 3.64
CA SER A 69 -15.27 -23.02 2.36
C SER A 69 -15.60 -21.82 1.46
N LEU A 70 -16.85 -21.34 1.48
CA LEU A 70 -17.26 -20.12 0.77
C LEU A 70 -16.59 -18.86 1.35
N TYR A 71 -16.53 -18.76 2.67
CA TYR A 71 -15.90 -17.64 3.36
C TYR A 71 -14.38 -17.63 3.15
N THR A 72 -13.72 -18.78 3.29
CA THR A 72 -12.27 -18.91 3.11
C THR A 72 -11.85 -18.67 1.67
N LYS A 73 -12.64 -19.13 0.69
CA LYS A 73 -12.47 -18.80 -0.73
C LYS A 73 -12.56 -17.29 -0.98
N THR A 74 -13.52 -16.63 -0.35
CA THR A 74 -13.71 -15.18 -0.48
C THR A 74 -12.54 -14.41 0.14
N ILE A 75 -12.09 -14.81 1.33
CA ILE A 75 -10.90 -14.26 1.99
C ILE A 75 -9.66 -14.36 1.09
N LEU A 76 -9.43 -15.53 0.48
CA LEU A 76 -8.33 -15.76 -0.47
C LEU A 76 -8.46 -14.91 -1.73
N SER A 77 -9.68 -14.70 -2.23
CA SER A 77 -9.93 -13.83 -3.39
C SER A 77 -9.56 -12.38 -3.08
N TYR A 78 -10.02 -11.84 -1.94
CA TYR A 78 -9.66 -10.48 -1.50
C TYR A 78 -8.16 -10.32 -1.26
N SER A 79 -7.49 -11.32 -0.65
CA SER A 79 -6.04 -11.25 -0.44
C SER A 79 -5.28 -11.14 -1.78
N SER A 80 -5.72 -11.88 -2.80
CA SER A 80 -5.15 -11.81 -4.15
C SER A 80 -5.45 -10.47 -4.84
N LYS A 81 -6.68 -9.96 -4.73
CA LYS A 81 -7.09 -8.65 -5.30
C LYS A 81 -6.25 -7.52 -4.73
N MET A 82 -6.15 -7.44 -3.40
CA MET A 82 -5.33 -6.44 -2.72
C MET A 82 -3.84 -6.56 -3.11
N ASN A 83 -3.35 -7.75 -3.45
CA ASN A 83 -1.95 -7.92 -3.87
C ASN A 83 -1.67 -7.25 -5.21
N LYS A 84 -2.63 -7.31 -6.13
CA LYS A 84 -2.55 -6.55 -7.38
C LYS A 84 -2.57 -5.05 -7.09
N LYS A 85 -3.45 -4.58 -6.19
CA LYS A 85 -3.55 -3.16 -5.81
C LYS A 85 -2.27 -2.62 -5.15
N VAL A 86 -1.69 -3.33 -4.18
CA VAL A 86 -0.42 -2.93 -3.53
C VAL A 86 0.72 -2.87 -4.55
N ASN A 87 0.77 -3.79 -5.52
CA ASN A 87 1.75 -3.70 -6.60
C ASN A 87 1.50 -2.48 -7.50
N ARG A 88 0.23 -2.12 -7.77
CA ARG A 88 -0.10 -0.89 -8.51
C ARG A 88 0.31 0.38 -7.76
N VAL A 89 0.01 0.46 -6.46
CA VAL A 89 0.47 1.55 -5.57
C VAL A 89 2.00 1.68 -5.65
N ARG A 90 2.72 0.56 -5.56
CA ARG A 90 4.20 0.54 -5.69
C ARG A 90 4.67 1.12 -7.03
N LEU A 91 4.06 0.72 -8.14
CA LEU A 91 4.43 1.20 -9.47
C LEU A 91 4.18 2.70 -9.62
N LEU A 92 3.01 3.18 -9.15
CA LEU A 92 2.66 4.59 -9.19
C LEU A 92 3.61 5.43 -8.32
N ALA A 93 3.87 5.01 -7.08
CA ALA A 93 4.81 5.69 -6.19
C ALA A 93 6.24 5.74 -6.79
N SER A 94 6.69 4.66 -7.44
CA SER A 94 7.98 4.63 -8.14
C SER A 94 8.02 5.60 -9.33
N SER A 95 6.93 5.68 -10.08
CA SER A 95 6.77 6.62 -11.21
C SER A 95 6.84 8.08 -10.74
N ILE A 96 6.15 8.41 -9.64
CA ILE A 96 6.21 9.76 -9.04
C ILE A 96 7.62 10.08 -8.56
N SER A 97 8.27 9.16 -7.84
CA SER A 97 9.66 9.34 -7.38
C SER A 97 10.61 9.63 -8.54
N ALA A 98 10.50 8.88 -9.63
CA ALA A 98 11.33 9.08 -10.82
C ALA A 98 11.09 10.44 -11.50
N LYS A 99 9.82 10.89 -11.58
CA LYS A 99 9.46 12.22 -12.11
C LYS A 99 10.03 13.34 -11.24
N ASN A 100 9.93 13.22 -9.91
CA ASN A 100 10.45 14.22 -8.97
C ASN A 100 11.98 14.32 -9.05
N LYS A 101 12.69 13.19 -9.16
CA LYS A 101 14.15 13.18 -9.33
C LYS A 101 14.59 13.91 -10.61
N LYS A 102 13.91 13.66 -11.74
CA LYS A 102 14.21 14.34 -13.02
C LYS A 102 13.98 15.85 -12.93
N ALA A 103 12.90 16.29 -12.29
CA ALA A 103 12.59 17.71 -12.11
C ALA A 103 13.65 18.40 -11.24
N ALA A 104 14.00 17.81 -10.10
CA ALA A 104 15.02 18.37 -9.20
C ALA A 104 16.39 18.52 -9.88
N MET A 105 16.81 17.55 -10.71
CA MET A 105 18.06 17.65 -11.48
C MET A 105 18.02 18.77 -12.53
N ARG A 106 16.89 18.99 -13.20
CA ARG A 106 16.72 20.07 -14.19
C ARG A 106 16.81 21.46 -13.54
N ASP A 107 16.15 21.62 -12.39
CA ASP A 107 16.10 22.90 -11.68
C ASP A 107 17.46 23.26 -11.06
N ALA A 108 18.19 22.26 -10.55
CA ALA A 108 19.55 22.43 -10.02
C ALA A 108 20.57 22.89 -11.09
N VAL A 109 20.43 22.44 -12.34
CA VAL A 109 21.31 22.87 -13.46
C VAL A 109 21.01 24.30 -13.91
N SER A 110 19.76 24.74 -13.79
CA SER A 110 19.32 26.08 -14.22
C SER A 110 19.69 27.17 -13.20
N ALA A 111 19.81 26.82 -11.92
CA ALA A 111 20.20 27.74 -10.84
C ALA A 111 21.62 28.33 -10.99
N LYS A 112 22.49 27.71 -11.80
CA LYS A 112 23.89 28.12 -11.96
C LYS A 112 24.10 29.27 -12.98
N LYS A 113 23.06 29.71 -13.72
CA LYS A 113 23.23 30.61 -14.88
C LYS A 113 22.38 31.89 -14.93
N GLY A 114 21.54 32.17 -13.95
CA GLY A 114 20.78 33.44 -13.94
C GLY A 114 19.99 33.62 -12.65
N GLY A 115 20.22 34.75 -11.97
CA GLY A 115 19.54 35.12 -10.74
C GLY A 115 18.03 35.19 -10.94
N GLY A 116 17.29 34.43 -10.13
CA GLY A 116 15.84 34.36 -10.19
C GLY A 116 15.32 33.17 -9.39
N ALA A 117 15.38 33.27 -8.05
CA ALA A 117 14.84 32.27 -7.15
C ALA A 117 13.32 32.18 -7.27
N ARG A 118 12.83 31.32 -8.17
CA ARG A 118 11.45 30.82 -8.25
C ARG A 118 11.41 29.28 -8.33
N GLY A 119 12.42 28.61 -7.78
CA GLY A 119 12.47 27.15 -7.63
C GLY A 119 12.12 26.71 -6.21
N LYS A 120 11.71 25.44 -6.02
CA LYS A 120 11.47 24.85 -4.69
C LYS A 120 12.72 25.03 -3.82
N ASN A 121 12.52 25.38 -2.54
CA ASN A 121 13.61 25.49 -1.58
C ASN A 121 14.26 24.12 -1.36
N ILE A 122 15.58 24.06 -1.17
CA ILE A 122 16.33 22.80 -0.95
C ILE A 122 15.71 21.99 0.21
N ALA A 123 15.25 22.66 1.26
CA ALA A 123 14.55 22.03 2.38
C ALA A 123 13.28 21.28 1.93
N GLN A 124 12.47 21.85 1.03
CA GLN A 124 11.27 21.20 0.50
C GLN A 124 11.62 19.98 -0.37
N LEU A 125 12.69 20.07 -1.15
CA LEU A 125 13.16 18.93 -1.96
C LEU A 125 13.63 17.76 -1.08
N LEU A 126 14.36 18.06 0.00
CA LEU A 126 14.81 17.05 0.97
C LEU A 126 13.62 16.44 1.72
N GLU A 127 12.63 17.24 2.09
CA GLU A 127 11.42 16.77 2.75
C GLU A 127 10.61 15.83 1.85
N GLU A 128 10.42 16.19 0.58
CA GLU A 128 9.77 15.33 -0.42
C GLU A 128 10.53 14.02 -0.65
N GLN A 129 11.86 14.06 -0.68
CA GLN A 129 12.68 12.84 -0.79
C GLN A 129 12.48 11.93 0.41
N ARG A 130 12.55 12.48 1.63
CA ARG A 130 12.33 11.72 2.86
C ARG A 130 10.93 11.12 2.93
N ALA A 131 9.91 11.88 2.52
CA ALA A 131 8.53 11.41 2.46
C ALA A 131 8.39 10.22 1.48
N MET A 132 9.02 10.31 0.30
CA MET A 132 9.00 9.23 -0.69
C MET A 132 9.76 7.98 -0.23
N GLU A 133 10.89 8.14 0.47
CA GLU A 133 11.62 7.02 1.07
C GLU A 133 10.80 6.30 2.14
N GLN A 134 10.09 7.08 2.98
CA GLN A 134 9.17 6.54 3.97
C GLN A 134 8.02 5.78 3.30
N LEU A 135 7.39 6.37 2.28
CA LEU A 135 6.32 5.73 1.52
C LEU A 135 6.79 4.42 0.88
N SER A 136 7.99 4.42 0.26
CA SER A 136 8.59 3.22 -0.34
C SER A 136 8.81 2.11 0.69
N THR A 137 9.28 2.48 1.88
CA THR A 137 9.47 1.56 3.00
C THR A 137 8.15 0.97 3.49
N ASP A 138 7.13 1.81 3.66
CA ASP A 138 5.80 1.37 4.11
C ASP A 138 5.12 0.45 3.08
N ILE A 139 5.27 0.73 1.78
CA ILE A 139 4.81 -0.16 0.69
C ILE A 139 5.49 -1.53 0.77
N LYS A 140 6.81 -1.58 1.06
CA LYS A 140 7.52 -2.86 1.23
C LYS A 140 6.98 -3.66 2.40
N TYR A 141 6.75 -3.02 3.54
CA TYR A 141 6.19 -3.68 4.72
C TYR A 141 4.76 -4.13 4.48
N LEU A 142 3.92 -3.30 3.86
CA LEU A 142 2.57 -3.66 3.46
C LEU A 142 2.55 -4.89 2.56
N LYS A 143 3.45 -4.95 1.57
CA LYS A 143 3.60 -6.13 0.69
C LYS A 143 3.97 -7.39 1.47
N SER A 144 4.85 -7.27 2.47
CA SER A 144 5.22 -8.40 3.33
C SER A 144 4.01 -8.93 4.12
N SER A 145 3.28 -8.04 4.81
CA SER A 145 2.05 -8.38 5.54
C SER A 145 1.01 -9.03 4.63
N LEU A 146 0.85 -8.53 3.40
CA LEU A 146 -0.10 -9.08 2.46
C LEU A 146 0.29 -10.47 1.92
N ASN A 147 1.59 -10.73 1.75
CA ASN A 147 2.08 -12.07 1.42
C ASN A 147 1.76 -13.06 2.54
N GLN A 148 1.93 -12.65 3.80
CA GLN A 148 1.56 -13.46 4.96
C GLN A 148 0.06 -13.72 5.02
N LEU A 149 -0.76 -12.70 4.79
CA LEU A 149 -2.21 -12.85 4.70
C LEU A 149 -2.60 -13.83 3.58
N THR A 150 -1.99 -13.70 2.41
CA THR A 150 -2.30 -14.59 1.27
C THR A 150 -1.90 -16.04 1.57
N ALA A 151 -0.74 -16.25 2.20
CA ALA A 151 -0.30 -17.58 2.61
C ALA A 151 -1.25 -18.21 3.64
N THR A 152 -1.60 -17.47 4.69
CA THR A 152 -2.54 -17.95 5.72
C THR A 152 -3.95 -18.18 5.16
N SER A 153 -4.43 -17.30 4.27
CA SER A 153 -5.73 -17.46 3.59
C SER A 153 -5.76 -18.69 2.68
N ARG A 154 -4.65 -18.99 2.00
CA ARG A 154 -4.53 -20.21 1.18
C ARG A 154 -4.59 -21.46 2.05
N TRP A 155 -3.88 -21.49 3.17
CA TRP A 155 -3.97 -22.60 4.12
C TRP A 155 -5.37 -22.75 4.67
N LEU A 156 -6.00 -21.65 5.10
CA LEU A 156 -7.35 -21.68 5.63
C LEU A 156 -8.36 -22.22 4.61
N TYR A 157 -8.21 -21.87 3.33
CA TYR A 157 -9.01 -22.43 2.25
C TYR A 157 -8.76 -23.93 2.04
N ILE A 158 -7.51 -24.39 2.09
CA ILE A 158 -7.18 -25.81 1.92
C ILE A 158 -7.79 -26.65 3.03
N VAL A 159 -7.65 -26.24 4.30
CA VAL A 159 -8.15 -27.01 5.45
C VAL A 159 -9.67 -26.92 5.57
N SER A 160 -10.30 -25.87 5.03
CA SER A 160 -11.76 -25.73 4.99
C SER A 160 -12.46 -26.60 3.94
N LYS A 161 -11.71 -27.22 3.05
CA LYS A 161 -12.22 -28.16 2.06
C LYS A 161 -12.18 -29.57 2.62
#